data_AF-A0AAW5YFF5-F1
#
_entry.id   AF-A0AAW5YFF5-F1
#
_cell.length_a   1.000
_cell.length_b   1.000
_cell.length_c   1.000
_cell.angle_alpha   90.00
_cell.angle_beta   90.00
_cell.angle_gamma   90.00
#
_symmetry.space_group_name_H-M   'P 1'
#
loop_
_entity.id
_entity.type
_entity.pdbx_description
1 polymer ?
#
loop_
_entity_poly.entity_id
_entity_poly.type
_entity_poly.pdbx_seq_one_letter_code
_entity_poly.pdbx_strand_id
1 'polypeptide(L)'
;MWMIHDYEEGIVLITEDHEEALKEYEKYVKSLKGYVQDNDCEFEGDVRVVLAKVERQTYAQATGRKVPGSTWDEWDWKEDKY
;
A
#
# COMPACT_ATOMS: atom_id res chain seq x y z
N MET A 1 4.10 0.85 6.42
CA MET A 1 3.85 -0.04 5.29
C MET A 1 4.02 0.69 3.98
N TRP A 2 4.57 0.01 2.99
CA TRP A 2 4.80 0.46 1.62
C TRP A 2 4.18 -0.53 0.66
N MET A 3 3.61 -0.03 -0.42
CA MET A 3 2.94 -0.83 -1.44
C MET A 3 3.45 -0.43 -2.82
N ILE A 4 3.74 -1.42 -3.64
CA ILE A 4 3.97 -1.25 -5.08
C ILE A 4 2.71 -1.75 -5.79
N HIS A 5 2.10 -0.88 -6.59
CA HIS A 5 0.94 -1.21 -7.40
C HIS A 5 1.24 -0.96 -8.87
N ASP A 6 1.02 -1.97 -9.70
CA ASP A 6 1.03 -1.88 -11.15
C ASP A 6 -0.41 -1.86 -11.67
N TYR A 7 -0.69 -1.06 -12.70
CA TYR A 7 -2.05 -0.91 -13.20
C TYR A 7 -2.62 -2.21 -13.81
N GLU A 8 -1.79 -3.06 -14.41
CA GLU A 8 -2.21 -4.31 -15.04
C GLU A 8 -2.14 -5.50 -14.07
N GLU A 9 -1.05 -5.60 -13.31
CA GLU A 9 -0.78 -6.75 -12.42
C GLU A 9 -1.34 -6.55 -11.00
N GLY A 10 -1.77 -5.34 -10.63
CA GLY A 10 -2.31 -5.03 -9.30
C GLY A 10 -1.21 -4.87 -8.24
N ILE A 11 -1.35 -5.51 -7.07
CA ILE A 11 -0.38 -5.39 -5.98
C ILE A 11 0.85 -6.27 -6.27
N VAL A 12 2.00 -5.62 -6.45
CA VAL A 12 3.29 -6.27 -6.71
C VAL A 12 4.00 -6.65 -5.40
N LEU A 13 3.99 -5.73 -4.43
CA LEU A 13 4.65 -5.92 -3.13
C LEU A 13 3.95 -5.11 -2.05
N ILE A 14 3.86 -5.68 -0.84
CA ILE A 14 3.59 -4.96 0.40
C ILE A 14 4.67 -5.32 1.40
N THR A 15 5.34 -4.32 1.98
CA THR A 15 6.38 -4.52 3.00
C THR A 15 6.39 -3.37 4.01
N GLU A 16 6.93 -3.61 5.20
CA GLU A 16 7.19 -2.54 6.17
C GLU A 16 8.54 -1.84 5.90
N ASP A 17 9.43 -2.47 5.15
CA ASP A 17 10.76 -1.95 4.83
C ASP A 17 10.73 -1.04 3.59
N HIS A 18 11.06 0.24 3.80
CA HIS A 18 11.12 1.23 2.72
C HIS A 18 12.24 0.94 1.71
N GLU A 19 13.41 0.50 2.16
CA GLU A 19 14.55 0.25 1.27
C GLU A 19 14.28 -0.96 0.37
N GLU A 20 13.65 -1.99 0.93
CA GLU A 20 13.18 -3.15 0.17
C GLU A 20 12.14 -2.72 -0.89
N ALA A 21 11.13 -1.94 -0.49
CA ALA A 21 10.09 -1.45 -1.40
C ALA A 21 10.67 -0.59 -2.53
N LEU A 22 11.62 0.30 -2.22
CA LEU A 22 12.25 1.15 -3.22
C LEU A 22 13.08 0.32 -4.22
N LYS A 23 13.87 -0.62 -3.72
CA LYS A 23 14.71 -1.49 -4.55
C LYS A 23 13.86 -2.35 -5.49
N GLU A 24 12.76 -2.92 -5.00
CA GLU A 24 11.90 -3.75 -5.84
C GLU A 24 11.12 -2.91 -6.85
N TYR A 25 10.67 -1.70 -6.48
CA TYR A 25 10.04 -0.76 -7.40
C TYR A 25 10.97 -0.39 -8.57
N GLU A 26 12.22 0.00 -8.29
CA GLU A 26 13.19 0.36 -9.32
C GLU A 26 13.50 -0.82 -10.26
N LYS A 27 13.66 -2.01 -9.70
CA LYS A 27 13.88 -3.24 -10.44
C LYS A 27 12.69 -3.56 -11.35
N TYR A 28 11.47 -3.45 -10.83
CA TYR A 28 10.23 -3.74 -11.56
C TYR A 28 10.02 -2.75 -12.72
N VAL A 29 10.16 -1.45 -12.47
CA VAL A 29 10.10 -0.40 -13.51
C VAL A 29 11.15 -0.62 -14.59
N LYS A 30 12.38 -1.03 -14.23
CA LYS A 30 13.44 -1.33 -15.20
C LYS A 30 13.07 -2.54 -16.07
N SER A 31 12.50 -3.58 -15.47
CA SER A 31 12.05 -4.78 -16.19
C SER A 31 10.96 -4.44 -17.21
N LEU A 32 9.95 -3.66 -16.80
CA LEU A 32 8.87 -3.23 -17.68
C LEU A 32 9.38 -2.36 -18.83
N LYS A 33 10.29 -1.43 -18.57
CA LYS A 33 10.92 -0.63 -19.63
C LYS A 33 11.69 -1.47 -20.63
N GLY A 34 12.42 -2.48 -20.17
CA GLY A 34 13.10 -3.44 -21.05
C GLY A 34 12.10 -4.19 -21.92
N TYR A 35 11.03 -4.71 -21.33
CA TYR A 35 9.98 -5.43 -22.06
C TYR A 35 9.30 -4.58 -23.13
N VAL A 36 9.02 -3.30 -22.85
CA VAL A 36 8.43 -2.36 -23.81
C VAL A 36 9.41 -2.03 -24.94
N GLN A 37 10.70 -1.85 -24.64
CA GLN A 37 11.73 -1.55 -25.64
C GLN A 37 12.08 -2.74 -26.53
N ASP A 38 12.08 -3.96 -25.98
CA ASP A 38 12.48 -5.17 -26.71
C ASP A 38 11.39 -5.72 -27.65
N ASN A 39 10.12 -5.29 -27.50
CA ASN A 39 8.99 -5.77 -28.31
C ASN A 39 8.57 -4.81 -29.45
N ASP A 40 9.49 -3.99 -29.97
CA ASP A 40 9.28 -3.17 -31.19
C ASP A 40 7.96 -2.35 -31.21
N CYS A 41 7.63 -1.71 -30.08
CA CYS A 41 6.69 -0.57 -30.01
C CYS A 41 5.30 -0.74 -30.65
N GLU A 42 4.63 -1.90 -30.55
CA GLU A 42 3.18 -1.96 -30.84
C GLU A 42 2.31 -1.38 -29.71
N PHE A 43 2.88 -1.20 -28.51
CA PHE A 43 2.18 -0.63 -27.36
C PHE A 43 2.93 0.59 -26.79
N GLU A 44 2.38 1.78 -27.03
CA GLU A 44 2.69 2.98 -26.23
C GLU A 44 2.02 2.84 -24.85
N GLY A 45 2.48 1.88 -24.06
CA GLY A 45 2.03 1.68 -22.70
C GLY A 45 2.81 2.60 -21.76
N ASP A 46 2.19 3.67 -21.27
CA ASP A 46 2.74 4.39 -20.12
C ASP A 46 2.94 3.40 -18.97
N VAL A 47 4.20 3.17 -18.57
CA VAL A 47 4.50 2.35 -17.39
C VAL A 47 3.92 3.04 -16.16
N ARG A 48 2.78 2.54 -15.66
CA ARG A 48 2.02 3.10 -14.53
C ARG A 48 2.21 2.24 -13.28
N VAL A 49 3.42 2.27 -12.75
CA VAL A 49 3.77 1.68 -11.46
C VAL A 49 3.81 2.77 -10.40
N VAL A 50 3.14 2.54 -9.27
CA VAL A 50 3.08 3.47 -8.14
C VAL A 50 3.73 2.83 -6.92
N LEU A 51 4.71 3.53 -6.34
CA LEU A 51 5.18 3.27 -4.98
C LEU A 51 4.42 4.20 -4.02
N ALA A 52 3.67 3.61 -3.09
CA ALA A 52 2.85 4.35 -2.14
C ALA A 52 3.21 4.01 -0.69
N LYS A 53 3.25 5.02 0.16
CA LYS A 53 3.23 4.83 1.62
C LYS A 53 1.79 4.52 2.04
N VAL A 54 1.58 3.41 2.72
CA VAL A 54 0.28 3.01 3.25
C VAL A 54 0.28 3.22 4.76
N GLU A 55 -0.62 4.08 5.22
CA GLU A 55 -0.84 4.34 6.63
C GLU A 55 -2.17 3.69 7.05
N ARG A 56 -2.11 2.75 8.01
CA ARG A 56 -3.34 2.21 8.61
C ARG A 56 -4.00 3.33 9.40
N GLN A 57 -5.21 3.71 8.99
CA GLN A 57 -6.06 4.58 9.79
C GLN A 57 -6.85 3.72 10.76
N THR A 58 -6.64 3.93 12.05
CA THR A 58 -7.46 3.32 13.09
C THR A 58 -8.67 4.19 13.35
N TYR A 59 -9.85 3.60 13.24
CA TYR A 59 -11.11 4.27 13.57
C TYR A 59 -11.59 3.73 14.91
N ALA A 60 -11.83 4.64 15.85
CA ALA A 60 -12.42 4.31 17.14
C ALA A 60 -13.80 4.94 17.23
N GLN A 61 -14.74 4.19 17.77
CA GLN A 61 -16.04 4.73 18.14
C GLN A 61 -16.23 4.55 19.65
N ALA A 62 -16.77 5.58 20.30
CA ALA A 62 -17.13 5.50 21.70
C ALA A 62 -18.24 4.46 21.86
N THR A 63 -18.09 3.53 22.81
CA THR A 63 -19.05 2.44 23.04
C THR A 63 -20.33 2.90 23.73
N GLY A 64 -20.37 4.16 24.16
CA GLY A 64 -21.42 4.71 25.02
C GLY A 64 -21.29 4.29 26.49
N ARG A 65 -20.19 3.60 26.87
CA ARG A 65 -19.90 3.19 28.25
C ARG A 65 -18.68 3.95 28.79
N LYS A 66 -18.57 4.00 30.11
CA LYS A 66 -17.36 4.47 30.81
C LYS A 66 -16.49 3.28 31.18
N VAL A 67 -15.17 3.46 31.15
CA VAL A 67 -14.25 2.45 31.67
C VAL A 67 -14.51 2.28 33.18
N PRO A 68 -14.68 1.04 33.70
CA PRO A 68 -15.00 0.81 35.11
C PRO A 68 -14.04 1.54 36.06
N GLY A 69 -14.59 2.35 36.97
CA GLY A 69 -13.79 3.12 37.93
C GLY A 69 -13.13 4.39 37.38
N SER A 70 -13.50 4.84 36.17
CA SER A 70 -12.97 6.07 35.57
C SER A 70 -14.06 7.01 35.05
N THR A 71 -13.69 8.26 34.79
CA THR A 71 -14.54 9.24 34.09
C THR A 71 -14.37 9.20 32.56
N TRP A 72 -13.48 8.35 32.05
CA TRP A 72 -13.15 8.24 30.63
C TRP A 72 -14.14 7.33 29.89
N ASP A 73 -14.45 7.71 28.66
CA ASP A 73 -15.26 6.89 27.75
C ASP A 73 -14.46 5.66 27.30
N GLU A 74 -15.14 4.53 27.23
CA GLU A 74 -14.63 3.31 26.63
C GLU A 74 -14.72 3.44 25.10
N TRP A 75 -13.62 3.11 24.42
CA TRP A 75 -13.51 3.17 22.96
C TRP A 75 -13.35 1.75 22.42
N ASP A 76 -14.20 1.37 21.47
CA ASP A 76 -14.03 0.13 20.70
C ASP A 76 -13.11 0.44 19.51
N TRP A 77 -11.87 -0.02 19.63
CA TRP A 77 -10.86 0.07 18.60
C TRP A 77 -11.10 -1.07 17.62
N LYS A 78 -11.90 -0.81 16.58
CA LYS A 78 -11.98 -1.74 15.48
C LYS A 78 -10.74 -1.55 14.62
N GLU A 79 -9.77 -2.44 14.78
CA GLU A 79 -8.86 -2.72 13.68
C GLU A 79 -9.71 -3.31 12.56
N ASP A 80 -10.21 -2.46 11.67
CA ASP A 80 -10.82 -2.95 10.46
C ASP A 80 -9.79 -3.83 9.74
N LYS A 81 -10.13 -5.12 9.67
CA LYS A 81 -9.49 -6.11 8.81
C LYS A 81 -9.99 -5.83 7.40
N TYR A 82 -9.37 -4.88 6.71
CA TYR A 82 -9.38 -4.84 5.26
C TYR A 82 -8.03 -5.32 4.75
#